data_AF-A0A7H8IZC2-F1
#
_entry.id   AF-A0A7H8IZC2-F1
#
_cell.length_a   1.000
_cell.length_b   1.000
_cell.length_c   1.000
_cell.angle_alpha   90.00
_cell.angle_beta   90.00
_cell.angle_gamma   90.00
#
_symmetry.space_group_name_H-M   'P 1'
#
loop_
_entity.id
_entity.type
_entity.pdbx_description
1 polymer ?
#
loop_
_entity_poly.entity_id
_entity_poly.type
_entity_poly.pdbx_seq_one_letter_code
_entity_poly.pdbx_strand_id
1 'polypeptide(L)' 'MVVSGAAGAVDTMVGQIAKAKGCRVVGIAGGPQKCELITGELGFDAAIDYRAEDVRKVLCREA' A
#
# COMPACT_ATOMS: atom_id res chain seq x y z
N MET A 1 5.99 -7.03 2.45
CA MET A 1 6.65 -5.73 2.24
C MET A 1 5.64 -4.62 2.51
N VAL A 2 6.04 -3.58 3.22
CA VAL A 2 5.19 -2.43 3.52
C VAL A 2 5.80 -1.20 2.87
N VAL A 3 4.99 -0.40 2.19
CA VAL A 3 5.43 0.82 1.49
C VAL A 3 4.68 2.03 2.07
N SER A 4 5.41 2.95 2.71
CA SER A 4 4.85 4.22 3.16
C SER A 4 4.66 5.18 2.00
N GLY A 5 3.58 5.97 1.99
CA GLY A 5 3.36 6.93 0.90
C GLY A 5 3.14 6.26 -0.46
N ALA A 6 2.54 5.07 -0.48
CA ALA A 6 2.49 4.16 -1.64
C ALA A 6 1.93 4.72 -2.95
N ALA A 7 1.23 5.86 -2.91
CA ALA A 7 0.72 6.56 -4.08
C ALA A 7 1.70 7.60 -4.67
N GLY A 8 2.94 7.67 -4.16
CA GLY A 8 4.01 8.53 -4.68
C GLY A 8 4.78 7.89 -5.84
N ALA A 9 5.39 8.70 -6.71
CA ALA A 9 6.03 8.22 -7.95
C ALA A 9 7.15 7.17 -7.73
N VAL A 10 7.91 7.29 -6.65
CA VAL A 10 8.97 6.32 -6.31
C VAL A 10 8.37 5.06 -5.71
N ASP A 11 7.40 5.24 -4.80
CA ASP A 11 6.81 4.16 -4.02
C ASP A 11 5.93 3.22 -4.86
N THR A 12 5.28 3.74 -5.90
CA THR A 12 4.54 2.91 -6.86
C THR A 12 5.48 1.96 -7.60
N MET A 13 6.66 2.44 -8.02
CA MET A 13 7.68 1.60 -8.68
C MET A 13 8.24 0.54 -7.74
N VAL A 14 8.52 0.93 -6.48
CA VAL A 14 8.96 0.00 -5.44
C VAL A 14 7.93 -1.12 -5.24
N GLY A 15 6.63 -0.78 -5.17
CA GLY A 15 5.55 -1.75 -5.06
C GLY A 15 5.48 -2.70 -6.25
N GLN A 16 5.59 -2.20 -7.48
CA GLN A 16 5.60 -3.04 -8.69
C GLN A 16 6.78 -4.01 -8.70
N ILE A 17 7.98 -3.53 -8.35
CA ILE A 17 9.18 -4.38 -8.27
C ILE A 17 8.99 -5.48 -7.21
N ALA A 18 8.40 -5.14 -6.07
CA ALA A 18 8.12 -6.10 -5.02
C ALA A 18 7.08 -7.16 -5.45
N LYS A 19 6.02 -6.75 -6.15
CA LYS A 19 5.05 -7.68 -6.76
C LYS A 19 5.71 -8.59 -7.78
N ALA A 20 6.57 -8.06 -8.65
CA ALA A 20 7.33 -8.85 -9.64
C ALA A 20 8.27 -9.87 -8.98
N LYS A 21 8.73 -9.60 -7.74
CA LYS A 21 9.52 -10.53 -6.92
C LYS A 21 8.67 -11.53 -6.12
N GLY A 22 7.36 -11.56 -6.32
CA GLY A 22 6.44 -12.45 -5.61
C GLY A 22 6.20 -12.05 -4.14
N CYS A 23 6.54 -10.83 -3.75
CA CYS A 23 6.26 -10.35 -2.40
C CYS A 23 4.78 -9.96 -2.25
N ARG A 24 4.22 -10.21 -1.07
CA ARG A 24 3.02 -9.50 -0.62
C ARG A 24 3.36 -8.05 -0.33
N VAL A 25 2.60 -7.10 -0.87
CA VAL A 25 2.82 -5.66 -0.77
C VAL A 25 1.61 -5.00 -0.14
N VAL A 26 1.83 -4.33 0.99
CA VAL A 26 0.83 -3.51 1.69
C VAL A 26 1.25 -2.05 1.55
N GLY A 27 0.40 -1.22 0.96
CA GLY A 27 0.66 0.20 0.77
C GLY A 27 -0.01 1.05 1.82
N ILE A 28 0.66 2.11 2.28
CA ILE A 28 0.06 3.12 3.17
C ILE A 28 -0.11 4.39 2.35
N ALA A 29 -1.35 4.83 2.17
CA ALA A 29 -1.68 6.03 1.39
C ALA A 29 -2.67 6.91 2.14
N GLY A 30 -2.81 8.18 1.71
CA GLY A 30 -3.67 9.15 2.39
C GLY A 30 -4.92 9.45 1.58
N GLY A 31 -6.05 8.88 1.99
CA GLY A 31 -7.34 9.02 1.35
C GLY A 31 -7.78 7.79 0.54
N PRO A 32 -9.10 7.56 0.40
CA PRO A 32 -9.67 6.36 -0.21
C PRO A 32 -9.32 6.23 -1.69
N GLN A 33 -9.36 7.31 -2.46
CA GLN A 33 -9.00 7.30 -3.89
C GLN A 33 -7.56 6.80 -4.14
N LYS A 34 -6.62 7.18 -3.27
CA LYS A 34 -5.24 6.71 -3.39
C LYS A 34 -5.10 5.24 -3.01
N CYS A 35 -5.87 4.77 -2.04
CA CYS A 35 -5.90 3.37 -1.66
C CYS A 35 -6.47 2.50 -2.79
N GLU A 36 -7.58 2.93 -3.39
CA GLU A 36 -8.19 2.27 -4.56
C GLU A 36 -7.24 2.23 -5.75
N LEU A 37 -6.53 3.32 -6.04
CA LEU A 37 -5.52 3.39 -7.09
C LEU A 37 -4.46 2.29 -6.92
N ILE A 38 -3.88 2.18 -5.72
CA ILE A 38 -2.77 1.25 -5.52
C ILE A 38 -3.22 -0.21 -5.46
N THR A 39 -4.41 -0.52 -4.93
CA THR A 39 -4.91 -1.91 -4.91
C THR A 39 -5.52 -2.34 -6.25
N GLY A 40 -6.20 -1.41 -6.93
CA GLY A 40 -6.88 -1.68 -8.20
C GLY A 40 -5.94 -1.63 -9.39
N GLU A 41 -5.32 -0.48 -9.64
CA GLU A 41 -4.49 -0.28 -10.85
C GLU A 41 -3.08 -0.82 -10.68
N LEU A 42 -2.49 -0.65 -9.49
CA LEU A 42 -1.11 -1.10 -9.23
C LEU A 42 -1.05 -2.51 -8.63
N GLY A 43 -2.18 -3.15 -8.32
CA GLY A 43 -2.20 -4.54 -7.85
C GLY A 43 -1.48 -4.78 -6.52
N PHE A 44 -1.42 -3.79 -5.63
CA PHE A 44 -1.01 -4.00 -4.24
C PHE A 44 -2.03 -4.93 -3.56
N ASP A 45 -1.56 -5.76 -2.63
CA ASP A 45 -2.42 -6.75 -1.97
C ASP A 45 -3.37 -6.11 -0.94
N ALA A 46 -2.94 -5.01 -0.31
CA ALA A 46 -3.76 -4.24 0.60
C ALA A 46 -3.30 -2.77 0.63
N ALA A 47 -4.22 -1.88 1.03
CA ALA A 47 -3.94 -0.49 1.29
C ALA A 47 -4.44 -0.06 2.67
N ILE A 48 -3.69 0.81 3.33
CA ILE A 48 -4.02 1.38 4.63
C ILE A 48 -4.14 2.89 4.45
N ASP A 49 -5.34 3.42 4.73
CA ASP A 49 -5.55 4.86 4.77
C ASP A 49 -5.12 5.42 6.13
N TYR A 50 -3.94 6.04 6.17
CA TYR A 50 -3.42 6.61 7.41
C TYR A 50 -4.22 7.82 7.92
N ARG A 51 -5.13 8.37 7.11
CA ARG A 51 -6.03 9.47 7.51
C ARG A 51 -7.30 8.97 8.19
N ALA A 52 -7.71 7.74 7.89
CA ALA A 52 -8.94 7.14 8.42
C ALA A 52 -8.68 6.30 9.67
N GLU A 53 -7.54 5.61 9.74
CA GLU A 53 -7.27 4.62 10.77
C GLU A 53 -5.84 4.69 11.34
N ASP A 54 -5.66 4.13 12.53
CA ASP A 54 -4.34 3.95 13.12
C ASP A 54 -3.56 2.86 12.37
N VAL A 55 -2.55 3.30 11.62
CA VAL A 55 -1.71 2.44 10.79
C VAL A 55 -1.12 1.27 11.56
N ARG A 56 -0.71 1.47 12.83
CA ARG A 56 -0.09 0.42 13.63
C ARG A 56 -1.08 -0.69 13.97
N LYS A 57 -2.32 -0.32 14.31
CA LYS A 57 -3.39 -1.30 14.56
C LYS A 57 -3.72 -2.10 13.31
N VAL A 58 -3.84 -1.43 12.16
CA VAL A 58 -4.17 -2.10 10.90
C VAL A 58 -3.03 -3.03 10.47
N LEU A 59 -1.78 -2.58 10.53
CA LEU A 59 -0.63 -3.44 10.22
C LEU A 59 -0.58 -4.71 11.07
N CYS A 60 -0.93 -4.65 12.35
CA CYS A 60 -0.99 -5.85 13.20
C CYS A 60 -2.08 -6.85 12.77
N ARG A 61 -3.14 -6.40 12.10
CA ARG A 61 -4.18 -7.28 11.51
C ARG A 61 -3.74 -7.87 10.17
N GLU A 62 -2.96 -7.10 9.42
CA GLU A 62 -2.47 -7.47 8.09
C GLU A 62 -1.17 -8.30 8.14
N ALA A 63 -0.45 -8.33 9.26
CA ALA A 63 0.78 -9.12 9.45
C ALA A 63 0.48 -10.62 9.56
#